data_AF-A0A966FLS7-F1
#
_entry.id   AF-A0A966FLS7-F1
#
_cell.length_a   1.000
_cell.length_b   1.000
_cell.length_c   1.000
_cell.angle_alpha   90.00
_cell.angle_beta   90.00
_cell.angle_gamma   90.00
#
_symmetry.space_group_name_H-M   'P 1'
#
loop_
_entity.id
_entity.type
_entity.pdbx_description
1 polymer ?
#
loop_
_entity_poly.entity_id
_entity_poly.type
_entity_poly.pdbx_seq_one_letter_code
_entity_poly.pdbx_strand_id
1 'polypeptide(L)'
;MNKTLSNIILLVFIALVFINCANKGTPTGGKEDLIPPTIVKSEPENYSTNFKGKEIRVYFDEYIKIKDLQKQLIISPPMKTQPEITPLGGASKYITIKIYDTLQPNTTYAFNFGNSISDNNEDNLFPYYRYVFSTGDYIDSLTVNGQIFDALKRKPDTFVSVGLYEVDSTFSDSIIYKETPKYITNTLDSVSTFSIENIKAGTYMLYALKDGNGDNKFQQKT
;
A
#
# COMPACT_ATOMS: atom_id res chain seq x y z
N MET A 1 -59.66 -52.76 -20.49
CA MET A 1 -58.49 -51.96 -20.89
C MET A 1 -57.26 -52.83 -20.69
N ASN A 2 -56.53 -53.18 -21.76
CA ASN A 2 -55.42 -54.14 -21.68
C ASN A 2 -54.36 -53.63 -20.69
N LYS A 3 -53.87 -54.50 -19.79
CA LYS A 3 -52.87 -54.15 -18.76
C LYS A 3 -51.65 -53.43 -19.35
N THR A 4 -51.31 -53.75 -20.59
CA THR A 4 -50.25 -53.10 -21.38
C THR A 4 -50.53 -51.62 -21.65
N LEU A 5 -51.77 -51.25 -22.00
CA LEU A 5 -52.17 -49.86 -22.26
C LEU A 5 -52.16 -49.02 -20.98
N SER A 6 -52.61 -49.60 -19.86
CA SER A 6 -52.57 -48.93 -18.54
C SER A 6 -51.14 -48.68 -18.08
N ASN A 7 -50.22 -49.62 -18.32
CA ASN A 7 -48.81 -49.47 -17.96
C ASN A 7 -48.10 -48.40 -18.81
N ILE A 8 -48.45 -48.30 -20.10
CA ILE A 8 -47.91 -47.25 -20.99
C ILE A 8 -48.38 -45.87 -20.53
N ILE A 9 -49.67 -45.72 -20.20
CA ILE A 9 -50.20 -44.44 -19.70
C ILE A 9 -49.54 -44.05 -18.38
N LEU A 10 -49.33 -45.01 -17.47
CA LEU A 10 -48.64 -44.76 -16.20
C LEU A 10 -47.18 -44.33 -16.42
N LEU A 11 -46.47 -44.96 -17.37
CA LEU A 11 -45.10 -44.61 -17.73
C LEU A 11 -44.99 -43.19 -18.32
N VAL A 12 -45.92 -42.82 -19.20
CA VAL A 12 -46.00 -41.47 -19.78
C VAL A 12 -46.32 -40.44 -18.70
N PHE A 13 -47.22 -40.77 -17.77
CA PHE A 13 -47.56 -39.88 -16.65
C PHE A 13 -46.37 -39.67 -15.71
N ILE A 14 -45.65 -40.73 -15.35
CA ILE A 14 -44.41 -40.64 -14.56
C ILE A 14 -43.36 -39.80 -15.28
N ALA A 15 -43.18 -39.99 -16.60
CA ALA A 15 -42.23 -39.23 -17.38
C ALA A 15 -42.56 -37.72 -17.41
N LEU A 16 -43.84 -37.36 -17.49
CA LEU A 16 -44.31 -35.96 -17.48
C LEU A 16 -44.05 -35.26 -16.13
N VAL A 17 -44.08 -35.99 -15.00
CA VAL A 17 -43.81 -35.42 -13.66
C VAL A 17 -42.34 -34.99 -13.50
N PHE A 18 -41.40 -35.62 -14.22
CA PHE A 18 -39.98 -35.27 -14.17
C PHE A 18 -39.56 -34.13 -15.11
N ILE A 19 -40.49 -33.55 -15.90
CA ILE A 19 -40.19 -32.44 -16.82
C ILE A 19 -40.08 -31.08 -16.08
N ASN A 20 -40.59 -30.97 -14.85
CA ASN A 20 -40.40 -29.78 -14.00
C ASN A 20 -39.10 -29.83 -13.19
N CYS A 21 -37.98 -30.12 -13.87
CA CYS A 21 -36.66 -29.99 -13.26
C CYS A 21 -36.36 -28.50 -13.05
N ALA A 22 -36.08 -28.13 -11.80
CA ALA A 22 -35.95 -26.76 -11.29
C ALA A 22 -35.21 -25.81 -12.25
N ASN A 23 -35.84 -24.69 -12.59
CA ASN A 23 -35.17 -23.58 -13.27
C ASN A 23 -34.03 -23.08 -12.37
N LYS A 24 -32.80 -23.30 -12.81
CA LYS A 24 -31.59 -22.81 -12.14
C LYS A 24 -31.51 -21.29 -12.33
N GLY A 25 -32.27 -20.55 -11.55
CA GLY A 25 -32.11 -19.10 -11.47
C GLY A 25 -30.71 -18.79 -10.95
N THR A 26 -30.04 -17.82 -11.56
CA THR A 26 -28.83 -17.26 -10.96
C THR A 26 -29.25 -16.54 -9.68
N PRO A 27 -28.66 -16.86 -8.51
CA PRO A 27 -28.90 -16.06 -7.33
C PRO A 27 -28.48 -14.62 -7.64
N THR A 28 -29.38 -13.66 -7.46
CA THR A 28 -29.01 -12.25 -7.45
C THR A 28 -28.11 -12.04 -6.23
N GLY A 29 -26.95 -11.42 -6.45
CA GLY A 29 -26.02 -11.09 -5.37
C GLY A 29 -26.65 -10.16 -4.33
N GLY A 30 -25.94 -9.99 -3.22
CA GLY A 30 -26.25 -8.95 -2.23
C GLY A 30 -26.08 -7.55 -2.82
N LYS A 31 -26.37 -6.53 -2.01
CA LYS A 31 -25.95 -5.16 -2.34
C LYS A 31 -24.43 -5.13 -2.41
N GLU A 32 -23.91 -4.34 -3.35
CA GLU A 32 -22.48 -4.04 -3.45
C GLU A 32 -21.99 -3.43 -2.13
N ASP A 33 -20.85 -3.90 -1.66
CA ASP A 33 -20.16 -3.34 -0.51
C ASP A 33 -19.29 -2.16 -0.94
N LEU A 34 -19.36 -1.07 -0.20
CA LEU A 34 -18.62 0.17 -0.46
C LEU A 34 -17.69 0.54 0.71
N ILE A 35 -17.63 -0.31 1.75
CA ILE A 35 -16.86 -0.06 2.96
C ILE A 35 -15.44 -0.61 2.75
N PRO A 36 -14.39 0.21 2.96
CA PRO A 36 -13.01 -0.27 2.96
C PRO A 36 -12.68 -1.19 4.15
N PRO A 37 -11.62 -2.01 4.03
CA PRO A 37 -11.19 -2.89 5.13
C PRO A 37 -10.72 -2.08 6.32
N THR A 38 -10.82 -2.64 7.52
CA THR A 38 -10.36 -1.99 8.75
C THR A 38 -9.25 -2.78 9.43
N ILE A 39 -8.33 -2.06 10.07
CA ILE A 39 -7.23 -2.69 10.82
C ILE A 39 -7.78 -3.16 12.17
N VAL A 40 -7.60 -4.45 12.45
CA VAL A 40 -7.98 -5.07 13.71
C VAL A 40 -6.88 -4.91 14.75
N LYS A 41 -5.61 -5.11 14.34
CA LYS A 41 -4.42 -4.96 15.18
C LYS A 41 -3.15 -5.00 14.33
N SER A 42 -2.01 -4.64 14.92
CA SER A 42 -0.71 -4.94 14.35
C SER A 42 0.25 -5.52 15.38
N GLU A 43 1.16 -6.35 14.92
CA GLU A 43 2.20 -6.97 15.75
C GLU A 43 3.58 -6.77 15.11
N PRO A 44 4.44 -5.91 15.70
CA PRO A 44 4.19 -5.01 16.82
C PRO A 44 3.11 -3.95 16.55
N GLU A 45 2.66 -3.26 17.61
CA GLU A 45 1.70 -2.17 17.49
C GLU A 45 2.28 -1.01 16.66
N ASN A 46 1.42 -0.34 15.89
CA ASN A 46 1.79 0.84 15.12
C ASN A 46 2.24 1.95 16.08
N TYR A 47 3.21 2.77 15.68
CA TYR A 47 3.89 3.77 16.51
C TYR A 47 4.63 3.19 17.72
N SER A 48 5.07 1.93 17.64
CA SER A 48 5.90 1.31 18.68
C SER A 48 7.32 1.90 18.72
N THR A 49 7.87 2.02 19.92
CA THR A 49 9.26 2.40 20.19
C THR A 49 10.10 1.17 20.53
N ASN A 50 11.42 1.33 20.57
CA ASN A 50 12.40 0.30 20.89
C ASN A 50 12.24 -0.96 20.01
N PHE A 51 11.85 -0.78 18.75
CA PHE A 51 11.63 -1.87 17.82
C PHE A 51 12.94 -2.63 17.54
N LYS A 52 12.90 -3.95 17.73
CA LYS A 52 14.02 -4.88 17.49
C LYS A 52 13.65 -6.06 16.60
N GLY A 53 12.41 -6.10 16.13
CA GLY A 53 11.90 -7.18 15.29
C GLY A 53 12.46 -7.13 13.86
N LYS A 54 12.16 -8.17 13.09
CA LYS A 54 12.38 -8.20 11.64
C LYS A 54 11.10 -8.46 10.86
N GLU A 55 9.99 -8.68 11.55
CA GLU A 55 8.71 -8.98 10.96
C GLU A 55 7.65 -8.12 11.65
N ILE A 56 6.76 -7.55 10.84
CA ILE A 56 5.57 -6.82 11.26
C ILE A 56 4.38 -7.48 10.57
N ARG A 57 3.30 -7.69 11.32
CA ARG A 57 2.03 -8.16 10.79
C ARG A 57 0.94 -7.15 11.06
N VAL A 58 0.18 -6.77 10.03
CA VAL A 58 -0.98 -5.88 10.14
C VAL A 58 -2.21 -6.69 9.77
N TYR A 59 -3.15 -6.83 10.70
CA TYR A 59 -4.34 -7.67 10.55
C TYR A 59 -5.55 -6.82 10.19
N PHE A 60 -6.36 -7.34 9.28
CA PHE A 60 -7.60 -6.73 8.79
C PHE A 60 -8.81 -7.60 9.18
N ASP A 61 -9.98 -6.98 9.22
CA ASP A 61 -11.26 -7.66 9.48
C ASP A 61 -11.68 -8.56 8.31
N GLU A 62 -11.32 -8.17 7.09
CA GLU A 62 -11.59 -8.89 5.85
C GLU A 62 -10.34 -9.26 5.04
N TYR A 63 -10.54 -9.92 3.90
CA TYR A 63 -9.46 -10.29 2.99
C TYR A 63 -9.06 -9.07 2.15
N ILE A 64 -7.79 -8.70 2.21
CA ILE A 64 -7.21 -7.63 1.41
C ILE A 64 -6.35 -8.17 0.27
N LYS A 65 -6.14 -7.33 -0.74
CA LYS A 65 -5.17 -7.49 -1.81
C LYS A 65 -4.21 -6.31 -1.83
N ILE A 66 -2.99 -6.56 -2.31
CA ILE A 66 -2.00 -5.51 -2.54
C ILE A 66 -1.79 -5.35 -4.05
N LYS A 67 -2.00 -4.13 -4.57
CA LYS A 67 -1.84 -3.76 -5.98
C LYS A 67 -0.80 -2.66 -6.15
N ASP A 68 -0.02 -2.71 -7.24
CA ASP A 68 0.98 -1.69 -7.61
C ASP A 68 1.96 -1.29 -6.47
N LEU A 69 2.27 -2.22 -5.56
CA LEU A 69 3.05 -1.94 -4.35
C LEU A 69 4.37 -1.20 -4.64
N GLN A 70 5.11 -1.62 -5.66
CA GLN A 70 6.39 -1.00 -6.02
C GLN A 70 6.28 0.49 -6.39
N LYS A 71 5.12 0.93 -6.91
CA LYS A 71 4.88 2.32 -7.28
C LYS A 71 4.30 3.15 -6.13
N GLN A 72 3.58 2.49 -5.23
CA GLN A 72 2.78 3.13 -4.17
C GLN A 72 3.51 3.18 -2.83
N LEU A 73 4.34 2.17 -2.54
CA LEU A 73 5.04 2.05 -1.27
C LEU A 73 6.19 3.04 -1.21
N ILE A 74 6.18 3.86 -0.16
CA ILE A 74 7.27 4.75 0.20
C ILE A 74 7.77 4.36 1.57
N ILE A 75 9.08 4.13 1.68
CA ILE A 75 9.74 3.82 2.95
C ILE A 75 10.67 4.98 3.28
N SER A 76 10.49 5.55 4.47
CA SER A 76 11.27 6.69 4.95
C SER A 76 11.78 6.42 6.38
N PRO A 77 13.10 6.39 6.63
CA PRO A 77 14.18 6.49 5.66
C PRO A 77 14.23 5.35 4.64
N PRO A 78 14.75 5.59 3.42
CA PRO A 78 14.96 4.54 2.44
C PRO A 78 15.87 3.42 2.97
N MET A 79 15.53 2.18 2.63
CA MET A 79 16.33 1.00 2.96
C MET A 79 17.21 0.60 1.78
N LYS A 80 18.44 0.17 2.04
CA LYS A 80 19.37 -0.39 1.04
C LYS A 80 18.85 -1.73 0.52
N THR A 81 18.34 -2.57 1.42
CA THR A 81 17.69 -3.83 1.06
C THR A 81 16.18 -3.67 1.24
N GLN A 82 15.43 -3.77 0.15
CA GLN A 82 13.97 -3.64 0.22
C GLN A 82 13.36 -4.76 1.07
N PRO A 83 12.33 -4.43 1.88
CA PRO A 83 11.59 -5.43 2.64
C PRO A 83 10.77 -6.32 1.71
N GLU A 84 10.47 -7.53 2.16
CA GLU A 84 9.45 -8.37 1.53
C GLU A 84 8.10 -8.05 2.13
N ILE A 85 7.12 -7.76 1.28
CA ILE A 85 5.75 -7.46 1.67
C ILE A 85 4.83 -8.47 1.03
N THR A 86 3.96 -9.08 1.84
CA THR A 86 3.00 -10.10 1.39
C THR A 86 1.60 -9.77 1.92
N PRO A 87 0.52 -10.19 1.24
CA PRO A 87 0.50 -11.04 0.04
C PRO A 87 0.81 -10.29 -1.27
N LEU A 88 1.50 -10.95 -2.20
CA LEU A 88 1.63 -10.48 -3.59
C LEU A 88 0.79 -11.40 -4.49
N GLY A 89 -0.17 -10.83 -5.22
CA GLY A 89 -1.00 -11.56 -6.20
C GLY A 89 -2.10 -12.46 -5.61
N GLY A 90 -2.23 -12.54 -4.28
CA GLY A 90 -3.28 -13.27 -3.59
C GLY A 90 -4.00 -12.41 -2.54
N ALA A 91 -5.05 -12.96 -1.94
CA ALA A 91 -5.79 -12.31 -0.87
C ALA A 91 -5.38 -12.87 0.50
N SER A 92 -5.28 -12.01 1.51
CA SER A 92 -4.95 -12.39 2.89
C SER A 92 -5.68 -11.49 3.87
N LYS A 93 -5.95 -11.98 5.09
CA LYS A 93 -6.46 -11.14 6.19
C LYS A 93 -5.36 -10.33 6.89
N TYR A 94 -4.12 -10.44 6.43
CA TYR A 94 -3.01 -9.70 7.01
C TYR A 94 -1.93 -9.39 6.00
N ILE A 95 -1.28 -8.25 6.20
CA ILE A 95 -0.05 -7.86 5.52
C ILE A 95 1.12 -8.28 6.40
N THR A 96 2.13 -8.92 5.81
CA THR A 96 3.41 -9.17 6.49
C THR A 96 4.49 -8.33 5.85
N ILE A 97 5.24 -7.58 6.67
CA ILE A 97 6.42 -6.82 6.27
C ILE A 97 7.63 -7.48 6.91
N LYS A 98 8.50 -8.08 6.10
CA LYS A 98 9.78 -8.67 6.53
C LYS A 98 10.93 -7.75 6.17
N ILE A 99 11.66 -7.30 7.18
CA ILE A 99 12.78 -6.39 7.06
C ILE A 99 14.07 -7.20 7.01
N TYR A 100 14.80 -7.08 5.89
CA TYR A 100 16.08 -7.74 5.69
C TYR A 100 17.27 -6.81 5.95
N ASP A 101 17.08 -5.50 5.85
CA ASP A 101 18.13 -4.51 6.07
C ASP A 101 18.48 -4.34 7.56
N THR A 102 19.60 -3.69 7.83
CA THR A 102 20.00 -3.27 9.16
C THR A 102 19.38 -1.92 9.49
N LEU A 103 18.51 -1.90 10.49
CA LEU A 103 17.88 -0.66 10.95
C LEU A 103 18.89 0.22 11.69
N GLN A 104 18.86 1.52 11.39
CA GLN A 104 19.69 2.51 12.09
C GLN A 104 19.18 2.70 13.53
N PRO A 105 20.08 2.90 14.51
CA PRO A 105 19.67 3.14 15.90
C PRO A 105 19.06 4.54 16.05
N ASN A 106 18.09 4.69 16.96
CA ASN A 106 17.39 5.95 17.26
C ASN A 106 16.80 6.63 16.03
N THR A 107 16.16 5.83 15.17
CA THR A 107 15.58 6.27 13.90
C THR A 107 14.12 5.84 13.82
N THR A 108 13.26 6.78 13.47
CA THR A 108 11.86 6.52 13.11
C THR A 108 11.77 6.07 11.66
N TYR A 109 11.14 4.93 11.42
CA TYR A 109 10.83 4.38 10.10
C TYR A 109 9.33 4.47 9.85
N ALA A 110 8.95 4.90 8.66
CA ALA A 110 7.58 4.96 8.18
C ALA A 110 7.45 4.20 6.85
N PHE A 111 6.45 3.33 6.78
CA PHE A 111 6.04 2.58 5.61
C PHE A 111 4.69 3.14 5.17
N ASN A 112 4.67 3.94 4.12
CA ASN A 112 3.46 4.49 3.53
C ASN A 112 3.05 3.63 2.33
N PHE A 113 1.89 3.00 2.42
CA PHE A 113 1.36 2.10 1.39
C PHE A 113 0.64 2.81 0.24
N GLY A 114 0.46 4.14 0.30
CA GLY A 114 -0.28 4.89 -0.72
C GLY A 114 -1.67 4.27 -0.95
N ASN A 115 -2.04 4.07 -2.22
CA ASN A 115 -3.30 3.44 -2.61
C ASN A 115 -3.15 1.95 -2.98
N SER A 116 -2.18 1.24 -2.37
CA SER A 116 -1.90 -0.15 -2.74
C SER A 116 -2.79 -1.20 -2.07
N ILE A 117 -3.52 -0.85 -1.01
CA ILE A 117 -4.35 -1.80 -0.25
C ILE A 117 -5.80 -1.64 -0.67
N SER A 118 -6.46 -2.75 -1.00
CA SER A 118 -7.91 -2.80 -1.22
C SER A 118 -8.48 -4.07 -0.60
N ASP A 119 -9.79 -4.13 -0.38
CA ASP A 119 -10.44 -5.42 -0.11
C ASP A 119 -10.35 -6.34 -1.35
N ASN A 120 -10.73 -7.60 -1.14
CA ASN A 120 -10.63 -8.63 -2.15
C ASN A 120 -11.84 -8.69 -3.09
N ASN A 121 -13.02 -8.27 -2.64
CA ASN A 121 -14.30 -8.57 -3.27
C ASN A 121 -14.78 -7.42 -4.17
N GLU A 122 -14.82 -6.20 -3.64
CA GLU A 122 -15.34 -4.99 -4.30
C GLU A 122 -14.24 -3.96 -4.67
N ASP A 123 -12.98 -4.24 -4.33
CA ASP A 123 -11.81 -3.37 -4.58
C ASP A 123 -11.91 -1.96 -3.96
N ASN A 124 -12.66 -1.82 -2.86
CA ASN A 124 -12.67 -0.70 -1.94
C ASN A 124 -11.26 -0.42 -1.42
N LEU A 125 -10.72 0.74 -1.80
CA LEU A 125 -9.37 1.17 -1.44
C LEU A 125 -9.27 1.51 0.05
N PHE A 126 -8.16 1.12 0.67
CA PHE A 126 -7.73 1.57 1.98
C PHE A 126 -6.52 2.52 1.81
N PRO A 127 -6.79 3.82 1.60
CA PRO A 127 -5.78 4.75 1.12
C PRO A 127 -4.85 5.23 2.23
N TYR A 128 -3.60 5.53 1.85
CA TYR A 128 -2.60 6.23 2.64
C TYR A 128 -2.29 5.60 4.00
N TYR A 129 -2.38 4.27 4.09
CA TYR A 129 -2.01 3.57 5.31
C TYR A 129 -0.53 3.74 5.63
N ARG A 130 -0.22 4.15 6.86
CA ARG A 130 1.13 4.35 7.36
C ARG A 130 1.39 3.49 8.58
N TYR A 131 2.40 2.62 8.47
CA TYR A 131 2.96 1.91 9.61
C TYR A 131 4.27 2.56 10.02
N VAL A 132 4.35 3.03 11.26
CA VAL A 132 5.46 3.80 11.81
C VAL A 132 6.02 3.09 13.04
N PHE A 133 7.33 3.05 13.19
CA PHE A 133 7.99 2.57 14.41
C PHE A 133 9.33 3.28 14.61
N SER A 134 9.88 3.22 15.81
CA SER A 134 11.22 3.71 16.11
C SER A 134 12.09 2.64 16.72
N THR A 135 13.36 2.62 16.31
CA THR A 135 14.40 1.82 16.97
C THR A 135 14.91 2.45 18.26
N GLY A 136 14.60 3.73 18.50
CA GLY A 136 14.87 4.45 19.74
C GLY A 136 13.67 4.46 20.70
N ASP A 137 13.76 5.26 21.75
CA ASP A 137 12.76 5.38 22.82
C ASP A 137 11.63 6.39 22.52
N TYR A 138 11.72 7.12 21.42
CA TYR A 138 10.68 8.05 20.96
C TYR A 138 10.42 7.94 19.45
N ILE A 139 9.28 8.46 19.02
CA ILE A 139 8.90 8.64 17.62
C ILE A 139 9.14 10.12 17.26
N ASP A 140 9.88 10.35 16.18
CA ASP A 140 10.04 11.68 15.61
C ASP A 140 8.68 12.24 15.18
N SER A 141 8.43 13.54 15.40
CA SER A 141 7.09 14.13 15.24
C SER A 141 7.04 15.36 14.32
N LEU A 142 8.19 15.86 13.86
CA LEU A 142 8.20 17.04 13.01
C LEU A 142 7.65 16.71 11.64
N THR A 143 7.03 17.72 11.02
CA THR A 143 6.40 17.62 9.71
C THR A 143 6.84 18.78 8.83
N VAL A 144 7.10 18.48 7.55
CA VAL A 144 7.36 19.49 6.51
C VAL A 144 6.29 19.33 5.43
N ASN A 145 5.54 20.40 5.21
CA ASN A 145 4.49 20.48 4.20
C ASN A 145 4.84 21.54 3.16
N GLY A 146 4.39 21.34 1.93
CA GLY A 146 4.58 22.34 0.89
C GLY A 146 3.79 22.08 -0.38
N GLN A 147 3.97 22.97 -1.35
CA GLN A 147 3.38 22.89 -2.68
C GLN A 147 4.47 22.86 -3.76
N ILE A 148 4.22 22.11 -4.83
CA ILE A 148 5.09 21.97 -5.99
C ILE A 148 4.44 22.67 -7.17
N PHE A 149 5.23 23.48 -7.87
CA PHE A 149 4.81 24.18 -9.09
C PHE A 149 5.87 23.98 -10.17
N ASP A 150 5.41 23.71 -11.40
CA ASP A 150 6.27 23.82 -12.58
C ASP A 150 6.52 25.30 -12.88
N ALA A 151 7.78 25.71 -12.92
CA ALA A 151 8.18 27.12 -13.11
C ALA A 151 7.73 27.69 -14.47
N LEU A 152 7.54 26.84 -15.48
CA LEU A 152 7.14 27.23 -16.84
C LEU A 152 5.64 27.03 -17.07
N LYS A 153 5.12 25.84 -16.74
CA LYS A 153 3.73 25.45 -17.03
C LYS A 153 2.74 25.81 -15.93
N ARG A 154 3.21 26.17 -14.73
CA ARG A 154 2.41 26.44 -13.50
C ARG A 154 1.53 25.27 -13.03
N LYS A 155 1.61 24.12 -13.68
CA LYS A 155 0.95 22.88 -13.28
C LYS A 155 2.04 21.84 -13.02
N PRO A 156 2.16 21.31 -11.79
CA PRO A 156 3.13 20.28 -11.49
C PRO A 156 2.84 18.99 -12.23
N ASP A 157 3.89 18.25 -12.56
CA ASP A 157 3.78 16.86 -13.00
C ASP A 157 3.25 16.00 -11.84
N THR A 158 2.59 14.89 -12.17
CA THR A 158 2.16 13.90 -11.17
C THR A 158 3.34 13.06 -10.72
N PHE A 159 3.30 12.49 -9.51
CA PHE A 159 4.37 11.60 -8.98
C PHE A 159 5.77 12.26 -9.01
N VAL A 160 5.87 13.48 -8.50
CA VAL A 160 7.15 14.12 -8.16
C VAL A 160 7.57 13.62 -6.78
N SER A 161 8.77 13.05 -6.67
CA SER A 161 9.39 12.66 -5.41
C SER A 161 9.93 13.89 -4.70
N VAL A 162 9.71 13.97 -3.39
CA VAL A 162 10.22 15.07 -2.55
C VAL A 162 11.06 14.46 -1.45
N GLY A 163 12.30 14.92 -1.33
CA GLY A 163 13.29 14.40 -0.42
C GLY A 163 13.88 15.49 0.48
N LEU A 164 14.27 15.08 1.69
CA LEU A 164 15.06 15.89 2.62
C LEU A 164 16.43 15.24 2.79
N TYR A 165 17.47 15.96 2.37
CA TYR A 165 18.87 15.61 2.65
C TYR A 165 19.30 16.27 3.95
N GLU A 166 19.88 15.50 4.86
CA GLU A 166 20.42 16.03 6.10
C GLU A 166 21.67 16.88 5.82
N VAL A 167 21.72 18.09 6.37
CA VAL A 167 22.85 19.00 6.22
C VAL A 167 23.77 18.84 7.43
N ASP A 168 24.69 17.88 7.34
CA ASP A 168 25.68 17.56 8.36
C ASP A 168 27.12 17.65 7.81
N SER A 169 28.10 17.11 8.55
CA SER A 169 29.52 17.11 8.13
C SER A 169 29.82 16.31 6.86
N THR A 170 28.90 15.44 6.42
CA THR A 170 29.03 14.64 5.20
C THR A 170 28.34 15.27 3.99
N PHE A 171 27.63 16.38 4.20
CA PHE A 171 26.92 17.10 3.15
C PHE A 171 27.87 17.62 2.07
N SER A 172 27.50 17.43 0.82
CA SER A 172 28.21 17.98 -0.34
C SER A 172 27.21 18.49 -1.36
N ASP A 173 27.63 19.45 -2.20
CA ASP A 173 26.83 19.98 -3.32
C ASP A 173 26.33 18.89 -4.28
N SER A 174 27.10 17.81 -4.40
CA SER A 174 26.85 16.68 -5.29
C SER A 174 26.02 15.56 -4.66
N ILE A 175 25.47 15.76 -3.45
CA ILE A 175 24.76 14.72 -2.70
C ILE A 175 23.57 14.14 -3.48
N ILE A 176 22.86 14.98 -4.25
CA ILE A 176 21.68 14.60 -5.03
C ILE A 176 21.96 13.57 -6.13
N TYR A 177 23.22 13.44 -6.55
CA TYR A 177 23.66 12.48 -7.57
C TYR A 177 24.17 11.17 -6.96
N LYS A 178 24.57 11.20 -5.68
CA LYS A 178 25.33 10.12 -5.03
C LYS A 178 24.48 9.33 -4.04
N GLU A 179 23.68 10.02 -3.25
CA GLU A 179 22.95 9.45 -2.11
C GLU A 179 21.44 9.65 -2.24
N THR A 180 20.68 8.76 -1.61
CA THR A 180 19.23 8.93 -1.48
C THR A 180 18.91 9.86 -0.31
N PRO A 181 17.84 10.66 -0.39
CA PRO A 181 17.45 11.53 0.72
C PRO A 181 17.11 10.72 1.97
N LYS A 182 17.31 11.32 3.15
CA LYS A 182 17.04 10.66 4.43
C LYS A 182 15.55 10.49 4.68
N TYR A 183 14.76 11.49 4.30
CA TYR A 183 13.30 11.41 4.32
C TYR A 183 12.77 11.59 2.91
N ILE A 184 11.76 10.81 2.56
CA ILE A 184 11.18 10.85 1.22
C ILE A 184 9.66 10.71 1.27
N THR A 185 8.99 11.43 0.38
CA THR A 185 7.58 11.31 0.04
C THR A 185 7.41 11.54 -1.46
N ASN A 186 6.18 11.49 -1.94
CA ASN A 186 5.85 11.95 -3.29
C ASN A 186 4.47 12.62 -3.31
N THR A 187 4.09 13.12 -4.47
CA THR A 187 2.79 13.76 -4.73
C THR A 187 1.69 12.76 -5.14
N LEU A 188 1.75 11.50 -4.65
CA LEU A 188 0.68 10.52 -4.86
C LEU A 188 -0.65 11.00 -4.26
N ASP A 189 -0.57 11.61 -3.09
CA ASP A 189 -1.74 11.96 -2.27
C ASP A 189 -2.43 13.24 -2.78
N SER A 190 -1.70 14.06 -3.54
CA SER A 190 -2.17 15.29 -4.14
C SER A 190 -1.24 15.72 -5.27
N VAL A 191 -1.81 16.15 -6.39
CA VAL A 191 -1.07 16.55 -7.60
C VAL A 191 -0.07 17.69 -7.31
N SER A 192 -0.31 18.51 -6.29
CA SER A 192 0.50 19.71 -6.04
C SER A 192 1.03 19.86 -4.63
N THR A 193 0.58 19.07 -3.66
CA THR A 193 1.03 19.21 -2.26
C THR A 193 1.79 17.97 -1.81
N PHE A 194 2.76 18.17 -0.92
CA PHE A 194 3.47 17.09 -0.26
C PHE A 194 3.46 17.29 1.26
N SER A 195 3.54 16.16 1.97
CA SER A 195 3.73 16.09 3.42
C SER A 195 4.82 15.05 3.70
N ILE A 196 5.84 15.45 4.47
CA ILE A 196 6.83 14.55 5.04
C ILE A 196 6.66 14.62 6.54
N GLU A 197 6.27 13.51 7.16
CA GLU A 197 6.01 13.40 8.59
C GLU A 197 7.07 12.54 9.27
N ASN A 198 7.08 12.58 10.61
CA ASN A 198 8.02 11.84 11.45
C ASN A 198 9.49 12.17 11.18
N ILE A 199 9.77 13.46 11.00
CA ILE A 199 11.10 13.99 10.75
C ILE A 199 11.78 14.30 12.08
N LYS A 200 13.05 13.92 12.20
CA LYS A 200 13.91 14.27 13.33
C LYS A 200 14.28 15.75 13.30
N ALA A 201 14.48 16.37 14.46
CA ALA A 201 15.00 17.74 14.50
C ALA A 201 16.38 17.83 13.84
N GLY A 202 16.55 18.78 12.92
CA GLY A 202 17.79 18.97 12.16
C GLY A 202 17.67 20.03 11.08
N THR A 203 18.76 20.25 10.37
CA THR A 203 18.82 21.11 9.18
C THR A 203 18.77 20.22 7.94
N TYR A 204 17.89 20.56 7.00
CA TYR A 204 17.66 19.76 5.80
C TYR A 204 17.68 20.61 4.54
N MET A 205 18.23 20.06 3.46
CA MET A 205 18.03 20.56 2.10
C MET A 205 16.82 19.85 1.49
N LEU A 206 15.80 20.64 1.14
CA LEU A 206 14.63 20.17 0.42
C LEU A 206 14.94 20.05 -1.07
N TYR A 207 14.60 18.91 -1.66
CA TYR A 207 14.77 18.65 -3.08
C TYR A 207 13.52 17.96 -3.64
N ALA A 208 13.12 18.31 -4.86
CA ALA A 208 12.01 17.68 -5.55
C ALA A 208 12.46 17.22 -6.94
N LEU A 209 12.19 15.96 -7.27
CA LEU A 209 12.71 15.30 -8.46
C LEU A 209 11.62 14.45 -9.12
N LYS A 210 11.52 14.55 -10.44
CA LYS A 210 10.70 13.64 -11.22
C LYS A 210 11.55 12.41 -11.54
N ASP A 211 11.44 11.39 -10.72
CA ASP A 211 12.24 10.18 -10.84
C ASP A 211 11.66 9.25 -11.91
N GLY A 212 12.46 8.92 -12.92
CA GLY A 212 12.10 7.99 -13.99
C GLY A 212 12.53 6.55 -13.74
N ASN A 213 13.56 6.31 -12.91
CA ASN A 213 14.14 4.98 -12.68
C ASN A 213 13.88 4.45 -11.25
N GLY A 214 13.39 5.30 -10.34
CA GLY A 214 12.99 4.94 -8.99
C GLY A 214 14.15 4.79 -8.00
N ASP A 215 15.35 5.31 -8.32
CA ASP A 215 16.51 5.25 -7.43
C ASP A 215 16.65 6.46 -6.49
N ASN A 216 15.75 7.44 -6.61
CA ASN A 216 15.68 8.69 -5.86
C ASN A 216 16.94 9.55 -5.94
N LYS A 217 17.70 9.42 -7.02
CA LYS A 217 18.87 10.25 -7.35
C LYS A 217 18.58 11.04 -8.60
N PHE A 218 19.24 12.18 -8.74
CA PHE A 218 19.14 12.95 -9.97
C PHE A 218 20.09 12.40 -11.02
N GLN A 219 19.58 12.16 -12.23
CA GLN A 219 20.37 11.90 -13.42
C GLN A 219 20.00 12.90 -14.52
N GLN A 220 21.03 13.39 -15.21
CA GLN A 220 20.82 14.25 -16.35
C GLN A 220 20.20 13.47 -17.49
N LYS A 221 19.17 14.03 -18.13
CA LYS A 221 18.61 13.49 -19.36
C LYS A 221 19.66 13.60 -20.48
N THR A 222 20.21 12.46 -20.90
CA THR A 222 21.01 12.32 -22.12
C THR A 222 20.14 12.36 -23.36
#